data_AF-A0A081RGS3-F1
#
_entry.id   AF-A0A081RGS3-F1
#
_cell.length_a   1.000
_cell.length_b   1.000
_cell.length_c   1.000
_cell.angle_alpha   90.00
_cell.angle_beta   90.00
_cell.angle_gamma   90.00
#
_symmetry.space_group_name_H-M   'P 1'
#
loop_
_entity.id
_entity.type
_entity.pdbx_description
1 polymer ?
#
loop_
_entity_poly.entity_id
_entity_poly.type
_entity_poly.pdbx_seq_one_letter_code
_entity_poly.pdbx_strand_id
1 'polypeptide(L)'
;MADMITSTSPDTPPMRELKTANHLLGDRAALDAAWERDGYWFFRDVLDKDAVGRLRAVYLEVLRDLGVIDPTCEDAAVHNGAPLDDFPIRNDGTPRTDPLLARYPRDQFVAEPAIRAFFEQLFGEEVFWVPNTEYHALPPGTGRDSTRFNFVHCDGPNNKGLPLKICWMPLAPIDEETGGLAVAEGLHRPRMDDFPRPPQGIGDDVIPVEAWCRALYQPGDLLVFSLETPHSGLANRSDRYFRLSMDIRGMPKSGNIPTVGTVAALDACAITIATDAGERRTFRIDDDTFCRITRGRLTGMPLALEEIPQLVKIGDPVYVASDHGTATFIRPQH
;
A
#
# COMPACT_ATOMS: atom_id res chain seq x y z
N MET A 1 -1.43 11.41 29.04
CA MET A 1 -1.15 12.27 27.88
C MET A 1 -0.59 11.35 26.81
N ALA A 2 -1.08 11.39 25.57
CA ALA A 2 -0.47 10.58 24.51
C ALA A 2 0.97 11.05 24.30
N ASP A 3 1.91 10.13 24.16
CA ASP A 3 3.29 10.48 23.86
C ASP A 3 3.33 11.12 22.47
N MET A 4 3.91 12.33 22.40
CA MET A 4 4.02 13.11 21.17
C MET A 4 5.40 12.86 20.57
N ILE A 5 5.45 12.47 19.31
CA ILE A 5 6.69 12.42 18.55
C ILE A 5 6.93 13.82 18.01
N THR A 6 7.82 14.56 18.69
CA THR A 6 8.19 15.92 18.29
C THR A 6 9.29 15.83 17.24
N SER A 7 9.06 16.46 16.09
CA SER A 7 10.06 16.53 15.04
C SER A 7 11.07 17.65 15.28
N THR A 8 12.31 17.41 14.86
CA THR A 8 13.32 18.46 14.70
C THR A 8 13.20 19.19 13.37
N SER A 9 12.44 18.66 12.40
CA SER A 9 12.21 19.27 11.10
C SER A 9 11.00 20.21 11.14
N PRO A 10 11.13 21.49 10.72
CA PRO A 10 10.10 22.51 10.90
C PRO A 10 8.85 22.30 10.02
N ASP A 11 8.97 21.50 8.97
CA ASP A 11 7.91 21.10 8.04
C ASP A 11 7.08 19.91 8.53
N THR A 12 7.39 19.38 9.72
CA THR A 12 6.71 18.22 10.32
C THR A 12 5.82 18.68 11.45
N PRO A 13 4.49 18.54 11.32
CA PRO A 13 3.60 18.81 12.45
C PRO A 13 3.86 17.80 13.58
N PRO A 14 3.62 18.18 14.85
CA PRO A 14 3.71 17.24 15.96
C PRO A 14 2.62 16.16 15.82
N MET A 15 3.01 14.89 15.95
CA MET A 15 2.10 13.74 15.78
C MET A 15 2.11 12.88 17.04
N ARG A 16 0.96 12.28 17.37
CA ARG A 16 0.85 11.33 18.49
C ARG A 16 1.53 10.01 18.13
N GLU A 17 2.04 9.30 19.12
CA GLU A 17 2.48 7.92 18.91
C GLU A 17 1.27 6.99 18.65
N LEU A 18 1.44 6.03 17.73
CA LEU A 18 0.43 5.00 17.43
C LEU A 18 0.18 4.11 18.65
N LYS A 19 -1.10 3.82 18.92
CA LYS A 19 -1.49 2.89 19.99
C LYS A 19 -1.10 1.46 19.62
N THR A 20 -0.28 0.82 20.46
CA THR A 20 0.11 -0.58 20.27
C THR A 20 -1.05 -1.54 20.59
N ALA A 21 -1.34 -2.45 19.65
CA ALA A 21 -2.43 -3.41 19.68
C ALA A 21 -1.98 -4.85 19.98
N ASN A 22 -0.70 -5.10 20.30
CA ASN A 22 -0.17 -6.45 20.59
C ASN A 22 -1.02 -7.24 21.60
N HIS A 23 -1.50 -6.59 22.65
CA HIS A 23 -2.31 -7.20 23.70
C HIS A 23 -3.71 -7.64 23.23
N LEU A 24 -4.11 -7.30 22.01
CA LEU A 24 -5.38 -7.67 21.39
C LEU A 24 -5.25 -8.91 20.49
N LEU A 25 -4.03 -9.38 20.20
CA LEU A 25 -3.82 -10.56 19.36
C LEU A 25 -4.49 -11.79 19.96
N GLY A 26 -5.32 -12.46 19.16
CA GLY A 26 -6.13 -13.61 19.59
C GLY A 26 -7.50 -13.24 20.17
N ASP A 27 -7.81 -11.95 20.36
CA ASP A 27 -9.14 -11.47 20.77
C ASP A 27 -9.80 -10.71 19.61
N ARG A 28 -10.64 -11.41 18.83
CA ARG A 28 -11.36 -10.84 17.68
C ARG A 28 -12.23 -9.65 18.10
N ALA A 29 -12.99 -9.77 19.19
CA ALA A 29 -13.92 -8.73 19.60
C ALA A 29 -13.17 -7.45 20.01
N ALA A 30 -12.03 -7.60 20.70
CA ALA A 30 -11.21 -6.46 21.10
C ALA A 30 -10.47 -5.82 19.92
N LEU A 31 -10.00 -6.62 18.95
CA LEU A 31 -9.46 -6.13 17.67
C LEU A 31 -10.52 -5.33 16.91
N ASP A 32 -11.73 -5.87 16.76
CA ASP A 32 -12.82 -5.18 16.06
C ASP A 32 -13.19 -3.88 16.78
N ALA A 33 -13.29 -3.88 18.12
CA ALA A 33 -13.54 -2.66 18.89
C ALA A 33 -12.44 -1.60 18.72
N ALA A 34 -11.17 -2.01 18.65
CA ALA A 34 -10.05 -1.10 18.38
C ALA A 34 -10.07 -0.57 16.94
N TRP A 35 -10.40 -1.42 15.97
CA TRP A 35 -10.57 -1.02 14.57
C TRP A 35 -11.65 0.04 14.42
N GLU A 36 -12.81 -0.22 15.00
CA GLU A 36 -13.94 0.72 15.02
C GLU A 36 -13.58 2.03 15.72
N ARG A 37 -12.78 2.00 16.79
CA ARG A 37 -12.37 3.23 17.50
C ARG A 37 -11.35 4.04 16.70
N ASP A 38 -10.29 3.39 16.23
CA ASP A 38 -9.06 4.06 15.80
C ASP A 38 -8.85 4.04 14.27
N GLY A 39 -9.44 3.07 13.56
CA GLY A 39 -9.26 2.88 12.11
C GLY A 39 -7.97 2.17 11.71
N TYR A 40 -7.21 1.68 12.69
CA TYR A 40 -5.98 0.92 12.48
C TYR A 40 -5.68 -0.04 13.64
N TRP A 41 -4.75 -0.95 13.39
CA TRP A 41 -4.01 -1.72 14.40
C TRP A 41 -2.53 -1.51 14.16
N PHE A 42 -1.78 -1.17 15.22
CA PHE A 42 -0.33 -1.10 15.16
C PHE A 42 0.28 -2.15 16.07
N PHE A 43 1.10 -3.02 15.52
CA PHE A 43 1.74 -4.11 16.24
C PHE A 43 3.26 -3.93 16.21
N ARG A 44 3.88 -4.15 17.37
CA ARG A 44 5.33 -4.15 17.55
C ARG A 44 5.88 -5.56 17.50
N ASP A 45 6.92 -5.79 16.70
CA ASP A 45 7.67 -7.06 16.71
C ASP A 45 6.80 -8.34 16.62
N VAL A 46 5.90 -8.39 15.64
CA VAL A 46 4.98 -9.51 15.42
C VAL A 46 5.27 -10.32 14.15
N LEU A 47 5.94 -9.72 13.18
CA LEU A 47 6.35 -10.39 11.95
C LEU A 47 7.68 -11.12 12.18
N ASP A 48 7.82 -12.31 11.59
CA ASP A 48 9.06 -13.07 11.62
C ASP A 48 10.20 -12.24 11.00
N LYS A 49 11.20 -11.90 11.83
CA LYS A 49 12.29 -11.00 11.43
C LYS A 49 13.19 -11.60 10.37
N ASP A 50 13.29 -12.93 10.30
CA ASP A 50 14.07 -13.60 9.26
C ASP A 50 13.35 -13.51 7.90
N ALA A 51 12.03 -13.66 7.87
CA ALA A 51 11.20 -13.43 6.68
C ALA A 51 11.27 -11.97 6.21
N VAL A 52 11.17 -11.01 7.14
CA VAL A 52 11.37 -9.59 6.83
C VAL A 52 12.79 -9.33 6.32
N GLY A 53 13.79 -10.01 6.89
CA GLY A 53 15.19 -9.95 6.44
C GLY A 53 15.39 -10.47 5.01
N ARG A 54 14.77 -11.60 4.66
CA ARG A 54 14.78 -12.14 3.28
C ARG A 54 14.11 -11.19 2.29
N LEU A 55 12.97 -10.61 2.65
CA LEU A 55 12.32 -9.59 1.84
C LEU A 55 13.21 -8.34 1.68
N ARG A 56 13.83 -7.86 2.76
CA ARG A 56 14.80 -6.75 2.72
C ARG A 56 15.98 -7.08 1.81
N ALA A 57 16.49 -8.32 1.80
CA ALA A 57 17.61 -8.70 0.95
C ALA A 57 17.31 -8.47 -0.55
N VAL A 58 16.09 -8.77 -1.00
CA VAL A 58 15.67 -8.47 -2.38
C VAL A 58 15.73 -6.98 -2.69
N TYR A 59 15.33 -6.12 -1.74
CA TYR A 59 15.44 -4.66 -1.89
C TYR A 59 16.90 -4.21 -2.01
N LEU A 60 17.76 -4.72 -1.13
CA LEU A 60 19.18 -4.36 -1.13
C LEU A 60 19.87 -4.83 -2.41
N GLU A 61 19.53 -6.00 -2.93
CA GLU A 61 20.01 -6.46 -4.24
C GLU A 61 19.58 -5.52 -5.37
N VAL A 62 18.31 -5.13 -5.44
CA VAL A 62 17.83 -4.18 -6.45
C VAL A 62 18.58 -2.85 -6.36
N LEU A 63 18.75 -2.30 -5.15
CA LEU A 63 19.45 -1.04 -4.95
C LEU A 63 20.96 -1.14 -5.28
N ARG A 64 21.58 -2.31 -5.07
CA ARG A 64 22.97 -2.58 -5.49
C ARG A 64 23.08 -2.68 -7.01
N ASP A 65 22.14 -3.37 -7.66
CA ASP A 65 22.10 -3.48 -9.14
C ASP A 65 21.93 -2.11 -9.79
N LEU A 66 21.17 -1.21 -9.15
CA LEU A 66 21.03 0.19 -9.56
C LEU A 66 22.28 1.03 -9.24
N GLY A 67 23.22 0.53 -8.44
CA GLY A 67 24.46 1.21 -8.08
C GLY A 67 24.29 2.40 -7.14
N VAL A 68 23.19 2.48 -6.38
CA VAL A 68 22.83 3.65 -5.55
C VAL A 68 23.11 3.48 -4.06
N ILE A 69 23.53 2.30 -3.61
CA ILE A 69 23.91 2.06 -2.21
C ILE A 69 25.35 1.58 -2.08
N ASP A 70 25.93 1.78 -0.89
CA ASP A 70 27.27 1.34 -0.53
C ASP A 70 27.32 -0.21 -0.54
N PRO A 71 28.08 -0.83 -1.47
CA PRO A 71 28.12 -2.28 -1.57
C PRO A 71 28.81 -2.97 -0.39
N THR A 72 29.53 -2.21 0.46
CA THR A 72 30.17 -2.75 1.68
C THR A 72 29.20 -2.85 2.86
N CYS A 73 28.03 -2.21 2.76
CA CYS A 73 26.94 -2.32 3.72
C CYS A 73 26.01 -3.48 3.33
N GLU A 74 26.08 -4.59 4.07
CA GLU A 74 25.31 -5.80 3.74
C GLU A 74 23.85 -5.76 4.19
N ASP A 75 23.57 -5.09 5.31
CA ASP A 75 22.27 -5.14 6.01
C ASP A 75 21.49 -3.81 6.01
N ALA A 76 22.06 -2.74 5.44
CA ALA A 76 21.47 -1.41 5.38
C ALA A 76 21.58 -0.79 3.98
N ALA A 77 20.53 -0.05 3.58
CA ALA A 77 20.51 0.71 2.33
C ALA A 77 21.13 2.09 2.52
N VAL A 78 22.46 2.14 2.71
CA VAL A 78 23.23 3.37 2.83
C VAL A 78 23.48 3.94 1.43
N HIS A 79 23.03 5.16 1.15
CA HIS A 79 23.29 5.83 -0.12
C HIS A 79 24.79 6.11 -0.29
N ASN A 80 25.32 5.86 -1.48
CA ASN A 80 26.74 5.99 -1.80
C ASN A 80 27.09 7.34 -2.46
N GLY A 81 26.14 8.28 -2.56
CA GLY A 81 26.30 9.56 -3.24
C GLY A 81 26.06 9.52 -4.76
N ALA A 82 25.65 8.37 -5.32
CA ALA A 82 25.27 8.29 -6.74
C ALA A 82 24.08 9.21 -7.05
N PRO A 83 24.00 9.80 -8.26
CA PRO A 83 22.85 10.60 -8.70
C PRO A 83 21.55 9.81 -8.63
N LEU A 84 20.44 10.50 -8.33
CA LEU A 84 19.11 9.91 -8.13
C LEU A 84 18.05 10.49 -9.08
N ASP A 85 18.44 11.32 -10.04
CA ASP A 85 17.52 12.00 -10.97
C ASP A 85 16.62 11.02 -11.75
N ASP A 86 17.19 9.88 -12.13
CA ASP A 86 16.53 8.80 -12.87
C ASP A 86 16.17 7.59 -11.98
N PHE A 87 16.05 7.78 -10.66
CA PHE A 87 15.69 6.69 -9.76
C PHE A 87 14.34 6.05 -10.16
N PRO A 88 14.31 4.73 -10.45
CA PRO A 88 13.19 4.10 -11.15
C PRO A 88 12.03 3.68 -10.23
N ILE A 89 12.29 3.44 -8.94
CA ILE A 89 11.28 2.97 -7.99
C ILE A 89 10.44 4.17 -7.54
N ARG A 90 9.31 4.37 -8.21
CA ARG A 90 8.41 5.52 -8.01
C ARG A 90 6.99 5.12 -7.59
N ASN A 91 6.71 3.82 -7.49
CA ASN A 91 5.37 3.29 -7.20
C ASN A 91 4.28 3.82 -8.16
N ASP A 92 4.59 3.92 -9.46
CA ASP A 92 3.62 4.33 -10.48
C ASP A 92 2.77 3.18 -11.05
N GLY A 93 2.96 1.96 -10.54
CA GLY A 93 2.24 0.76 -10.94
C GLY A 93 2.69 0.17 -12.29
N THR A 94 3.91 0.46 -12.74
CA THR A 94 4.44 -0.01 -14.03
C THR A 94 5.61 -0.99 -13.85
N PRO A 95 5.39 -2.32 -13.90
CA PRO A 95 6.47 -3.30 -13.67
C PRO A 95 7.66 -3.16 -14.62
N ARG A 96 7.42 -2.71 -15.86
CA ARG A 96 8.48 -2.52 -16.86
C ARG A 96 9.52 -1.47 -16.45
N THR A 97 9.13 -0.50 -15.61
CA THR A 97 10.01 0.61 -15.21
C THR A 97 10.38 0.57 -13.74
N ASP A 98 9.76 -0.31 -12.94
CA ASP A 98 10.06 -0.48 -11.51
C ASP A 98 10.70 -1.87 -11.26
N PRO A 99 12.00 -1.94 -10.92
CA PRO A 99 12.70 -3.21 -10.73
C PRO A 99 12.25 -4.01 -9.50
N LEU A 100 11.68 -3.38 -8.46
CA LEU A 100 11.10 -4.12 -7.33
C LEU A 100 9.79 -4.76 -7.73
N LEU A 101 8.97 -4.00 -8.45
CA LEU A 101 7.70 -4.49 -8.98
C LEU A 101 7.92 -5.64 -9.97
N ALA A 102 8.95 -5.56 -10.82
CA ALA A 102 9.34 -6.64 -11.73
C ALA A 102 9.76 -7.93 -11.00
N ARG A 103 10.42 -7.83 -9.84
CA ARG A 103 10.79 -9.00 -9.02
C ARG A 103 9.61 -9.55 -8.21
N TYR A 104 8.65 -8.70 -7.88
CA TYR A 104 7.45 -9.01 -7.11
C TYR A 104 7.66 -9.86 -5.83
N PRO A 105 8.55 -9.44 -4.90
CA PRO A 105 8.94 -10.26 -3.76
C PRO A 105 7.84 -10.55 -2.74
N ARG A 106 6.68 -9.88 -2.84
CA ARG A 106 5.53 -10.12 -1.96
C ARG A 106 5.07 -11.57 -1.96
N ASP A 107 5.03 -12.25 -3.11
CA ASP A 107 4.47 -13.60 -3.20
C ASP A 107 5.27 -14.60 -2.36
N GLN A 108 6.61 -14.50 -2.40
CA GLN A 108 7.46 -15.31 -1.53
C GLN A 108 7.25 -14.96 -0.06
N PHE A 109 7.19 -13.66 0.28
CA PHE A 109 7.04 -13.21 1.66
C PHE A 109 5.74 -13.71 2.30
N VAL A 110 4.59 -13.56 1.62
CA VAL A 110 3.30 -13.99 2.19
C VAL A 110 3.12 -15.52 2.20
N ALA A 111 3.90 -16.24 1.39
CA ALA A 111 3.93 -17.70 1.39
C ALA A 111 4.79 -18.29 2.51
N GLU A 112 5.64 -17.49 3.16
CA GLU A 112 6.47 -17.95 4.27
C GLU A 112 5.59 -18.46 5.43
N PRO A 113 5.88 -19.65 6.02
CA PRO A 113 4.98 -20.27 6.98
C PRO A 113 4.63 -19.39 8.19
N ALA A 114 5.61 -18.66 8.73
CA ALA A 114 5.40 -17.80 9.89
C ALA A 114 4.58 -16.55 9.54
N ILE A 115 4.81 -15.96 8.36
CA ILE A 115 4.05 -14.80 7.87
C ILE A 115 2.60 -15.20 7.59
N ARG A 116 2.39 -16.31 6.87
CA ARG A 116 1.05 -16.85 6.60
C ARG A 116 0.31 -17.13 7.89
N ALA A 117 0.92 -17.87 8.84
CA ALA A 117 0.28 -18.21 10.11
C ALA A 117 -0.12 -16.96 10.92
N PHE A 118 0.75 -15.94 10.97
CA PHE A 118 0.43 -14.69 11.64
C PHE A 118 -0.77 -13.98 11.01
N PHE A 119 -0.78 -13.81 9.68
CA PHE A 119 -1.88 -13.14 9.00
C PHE A 119 -3.19 -13.93 9.06
N GLU A 120 -3.15 -15.26 8.97
CA GLU A 120 -4.33 -16.10 9.15
C GLU A 120 -4.92 -15.98 10.55
N GLN A 121 -4.07 -15.92 11.59
CA GLN A 121 -4.53 -15.61 12.94
C GLN A 121 -5.15 -14.20 13.03
N LEU A 122 -4.49 -13.20 12.44
CA LEU A 122 -4.95 -11.81 12.48
C LEU A 122 -6.26 -11.58 11.74
N PHE A 123 -6.48 -12.23 10.61
CA PHE A 123 -7.72 -12.17 9.82
C PHE A 123 -8.77 -13.17 10.29
N GLY A 124 -8.37 -14.21 11.04
CA GLY A 124 -9.24 -15.27 11.56
C GLY A 124 -9.52 -16.40 10.56
N GLU A 125 -8.92 -16.34 9.37
CA GLU A 125 -9.06 -17.30 8.28
C GLU A 125 -7.95 -17.08 7.24
N GLU A 126 -7.96 -17.89 6.17
CA GLU A 126 -7.07 -17.71 5.01
C GLU A 126 -7.20 -16.29 4.43
N VAL A 127 -6.07 -15.70 4.04
CA VAL A 127 -6.02 -14.35 3.47
C VAL A 127 -5.92 -14.42 1.95
N PHE A 128 -6.81 -13.70 1.27
CA PHE A 128 -6.65 -13.36 -0.13
C PHE A 128 -5.85 -12.06 -0.27
N TRP A 129 -4.67 -12.16 -0.87
CA TRP A 129 -3.81 -11.02 -1.17
C TRP A 129 -4.12 -10.46 -2.56
N VAL A 130 -4.80 -9.31 -2.62
CA VAL A 130 -5.10 -8.62 -3.88
C VAL A 130 -3.78 -8.26 -4.58
N PRO A 131 -3.60 -8.51 -5.90
CA PRO A 131 -2.37 -8.19 -6.65
C PRO A 131 -2.22 -6.68 -6.90
N ASN A 132 -1.99 -5.97 -5.79
CA ASN A 132 -1.81 -4.54 -5.65
C ASN A 132 -0.81 -4.32 -4.50
N THR A 133 0.48 -4.43 -4.80
CA THR A 133 1.56 -4.16 -3.84
C THR A 133 2.26 -2.85 -4.17
N GLU A 134 2.63 -2.08 -3.15
CA GLU A 134 3.57 -0.98 -3.31
C GLU A 134 4.88 -1.31 -2.58
N TYR A 135 5.99 -1.11 -3.29
CA TYR A 135 7.34 -1.35 -2.80
C TYR A 135 8.06 -0.01 -2.65
N HIS A 136 8.30 0.44 -1.43
CA HIS A 136 8.88 1.75 -1.17
C HIS A 136 10.36 1.63 -0.86
N ALA A 137 11.20 2.20 -1.72
CA ALA A 137 12.62 2.42 -1.47
C ALA A 137 12.92 3.91 -1.64
N LEU A 138 12.49 4.74 -0.69
CA LEU A 138 12.59 6.20 -0.85
C LEU A 138 14.03 6.69 -0.60
N PRO A 139 14.64 7.36 -1.58
CA PRO A 139 15.99 7.90 -1.41
C PRO A 139 16.11 8.97 -0.32
N PRO A 140 17.33 9.19 0.21
CA PRO A 140 17.64 10.34 1.07
C PRO A 140 17.23 11.67 0.43
N GLY A 141 16.83 12.64 1.26
CA GLY A 141 16.50 14.01 0.83
C GLY A 141 15.27 14.17 -0.08
N THR A 142 14.43 13.14 -0.24
CA THR A 142 13.23 13.20 -1.09
C THR A 142 12.02 13.80 -0.37
N GLY A 143 11.27 14.68 -1.05
CA GLY A 143 10.03 15.27 -0.53
C GLY A 143 9.75 16.68 -1.06
N ARG A 144 8.66 17.30 -0.60
CA ARG A 144 8.34 18.72 -0.84
C ARG A 144 8.99 19.58 0.24
N ASP A 145 9.44 20.79 -0.06
CA ASP A 145 10.05 21.67 0.96
C ASP A 145 9.03 22.23 1.96
N SER A 146 7.77 22.40 1.54
CA SER A 146 6.74 23.08 2.33
C SER A 146 6.05 22.20 3.37
N THR A 147 6.22 20.87 3.29
CA THR A 147 5.52 19.90 4.13
C THR A 147 6.22 18.56 4.08
N ARG A 148 6.17 17.85 5.20
CA ARG A 148 6.69 16.48 5.26
C ARG A 148 5.78 15.43 4.63
N PHE A 149 4.52 15.73 4.37
CA PHE A 149 3.63 14.78 3.72
C PHE A 149 3.98 14.65 2.24
N ASN A 150 4.22 13.42 1.77
CA ASN A 150 4.47 13.18 0.35
C ASN A 150 3.18 13.33 -0.46
N PHE A 151 2.10 12.73 0.03
CA PHE A 151 0.80 12.70 -0.64
C PHE A 151 -0.28 12.27 0.36
N VAL A 152 -1.18 13.18 0.76
CA VAL A 152 -2.27 12.86 1.70
C VAL A 152 -3.43 12.28 0.92
N HIS A 153 -3.87 11.07 1.27
CA HIS A 153 -4.94 10.36 0.55
C HIS A 153 -5.61 9.28 1.39
N CYS A 154 -6.67 8.68 0.82
CA CYS A 154 -7.26 7.42 1.27
C CYS A 154 -7.21 6.42 0.11
N ASP A 155 -7.15 5.12 0.41
CA ASP A 155 -7.11 4.05 -0.59
C ASP A 155 -8.51 3.64 -1.07
N GLY A 156 -9.56 3.91 -0.28
CA GLY A 156 -10.96 3.57 -0.57
C GLY A 156 -11.42 3.91 -1.98
N PRO A 157 -11.20 5.15 -2.49
CA PRO A 157 -11.61 5.56 -3.83
C PRO A 157 -11.06 4.66 -4.93
N ASN A 158 -9.85 4.15 -4.70
CA ASN A 158 -9.10 3.30 -5.61
C ASN A 158 -9.35 1.81 -5.42
N ASN A 159 -10.23 1.42 -4.50
CA ASN A 159 -10.54 0.02 -4.15
C ASN A 159 -12.03 -0.16 -3.80
N LYS A 160 -12.91 0.63 -4.44
CA LYS A 160 -14.36 0.68 -4.15
C LYS A 160 -14.98 -0.72 -4.14
N GLY A 161 -15.73 -1.02 -3.09
CA GLY A 161 -16.49 -2.27 -2.95
C GLY A 161 -15.67 -3.47 -2.50
N LEU A 162 -14.36 -3.31 -2.24
CA LEU A 162 -13.52 -4.36 -1.68
C LEU A 162 -13.27 -4.13 -0.19
N PRO A 163 -13.59 -5.10 0.70
CA PRO A 163 -13.36 -4.96 2.13
C PRO A 163 -11.90 -5.27 2.50
N LEU A 164 -10.96 -4.56 1.86
CA LEU A 164 -9.52 -4.78 2.05
C LEU A 164 -9.03 -4.10 3.32
N LYS A 165 -7.97 -4.66 3.90
CA LYS A 165 -7.13 -3.98 4.88
C LYS A 165 -5.75 -3.75 4.27
N ILE A 166 -5.22 -2.54 4.44
CA ILE A 166 -3.86 -2.23 4.04
C ILE A 166 -2.95 -2.67 5.16
N CYS A 167 -1.96 -3.50 4.85
CA CYS A 167 -0.93 -3.94 5.76
C CYS A 167 0.36 -3.27 5.30
N TRP A 168 0.89 -2.34 6.09
CA TRP A 168 2.15 -1.65 5.84
C TRP A 168 3.21 -2.10 6.85
N MET A 169 4.42 -2.39 6.37
CA MET A 169 5.52 -2.89 7.20
C MET A 169 6.84 -2.22 6.86
N PRO A 170 7.63 -1.82 7.89
CA PRO A 170 9.01 -1.39 7.71
C PRO A 170 9.92 -2.59 7.39
N LEU A 171 10.82 -2.42 6.43
CA LEU A 171 11.82 -3.46 6.10
C LEU A 171 13.18 -3.16 6.75
N ALA A 172 13.43 -1.89 7.10
CA ALA A 172 14.58 -1.41 7.85
C ALA A 172 14.09 -0.53 9.03
N PRO A 173 14.94 -0.20 10.01
CA PRO A 173 14.60 0.81 11.00
C PRO A 173 14.19 2.12 10.31
N ILE A 174 13.06 2.70 10.73
CA ILE A 174 12.60 4.01 10.26
C ILE A 174 12.48 4.89 11.49
N ASP A 175 13.43 5.79 11.62
CA ASP A 175 13.54 6.75 12.69
C ASP A 175 12.90 8.09 12.33
N GLU A 176 13.22 9.11 13.11
CA GLU A 176 12.70 10.42 12.82
C GLU A 176 13.15 10.92 11.45
N GLU A 177 14.44 10.93 11.12
CA GLU A 177 14.90 11.51 9.84
C GLU A 177 14.35 10.74 8.62
N THR A 178 14.27 9.42 8.72
CA THR A 178 13.86 8.52 7.64
C THR A 178 12.35 8.58 7.34
N GLY A 179 11.55 9.08 8.28
CA GLY A 179 10.13 9.40 8.10
C GLY A 179 9.18 8.27 8.50
N GLY A 180 8.61 7.56 7.53
CA GLY A 180 7.64 6.49 7.75
C GLY A 180 6.25 6.80 7.20
N LEU A 181 5.20 6.30 7.87
CA LEU A 181 3.82 6.47 7.47
C LEU A 181 3.02 7.17 8.58
N ALA A 182 2.31 8.25 8.26
CA ALA A 182 1.37 8.87 9.17
C ALA A 182 -0.06 8.47 8.81
N VAL A 183 -0.90 8.22 9.81
CA VAL A 183 -2.32 7.90 9.66
C VAL A 183 -3.16 8.82 10.55
N ALA A 184 -4.34 9.23 10.08
CA ALA A 184 -5.25 10.07 10.82
C ALA A 184 -6.23 9.22 11.64
N GLU A 185 -5.95 9.09 12.93
CA GLU A 185 -6.69 8.23 13.85
C GLU A 185 -8.18 8.63 13.93
N GLY A 186 -9.06 7.63 13.85
CA GLY A 186 -10.51 7.80 13.97
C GLY A 186 -11.19 8.41 12.74
N LEU A 187 -10.43 8.90 11.75
CA LEU A 187 -10.97 9.55 10.55
C LEU A 187 -11.32 8.58 9.40
N HIS A 188 -11.29 7.28 9.65
CA HIS A 188 -11.85 6.26 8.77
C HIS A 188 -13.40 6.26 8.73
N ARG A 189 -14.04 7.17 9.47
CA ARG A 189 -15.48 7.20 9.81
C ARG A 189 -16.26 8.44 9.40
N PRO A 190 -15.65 9.48 8.81
CA PRO A 190 -16.23 10.06 7.63
C PRO A 190 -16.02 9.12 6.44
N ARG A 191 -17.06 8.87 5.63
CA ARG A 191 -17.02 7.97 4.47
C ARG A 191 -16.19 8.58 3.35
N MET A 192 -15.89 7.74 2.36
CA MET A 192 -15.17 8.07 1.13
C MET A 192 -15.45 9.51 0.64
N ASP A 193 -16.70 9.99 0.62
CA ASP A 193 -17.10 11.30 0.06
C ASP A 193 -16.98 12.54 0.95
N ASP A 194 -16.51 12.40 2.18
CA ASP A 194 -16.50 13.50 3.15
C ASP A 194 -15.33 14.49 2.96
N PHE A 195 -14.37 14.16 2.08
CA PHE A 195 -13.24 15.04 1.73
C PHE A 195 -13.20 15.35 0.22
N PRO A 196 -12.95 16.62 -0.16
CA PRO A 196 -12.57 16.96 -1.53
C PRO A 196 -11.31 16.19 -1.91
N ARG A 197 -11.38 15.42 -2.99
CA ARG A 197 -10.28 14.54 -3.44
C ARG A 197 -9.93 14.87 -4.89
N PRO A 198 -9.29 16.02 -5.13
CA PRO A 198 -8.78 16.33 -6.44
C PRO A 198 -7.66 15.32 -6.82
N PRO A 199 -7.24 15.25 -8.10
CA PRO A 199 -6.16 14.36 -8.53
C PRO A 199 -4.84 14.53 -7.75
N GLN A 200 -4.67 15.67 -7.06
CA GLN A 200 -3.52 16.00 -6.22
C GLN A 200 -3.61 15.46 -4.78
N GLY A 201 -4.66 14.68 -4.45
CA GLY A 201 -4.88 14.16 -3.10
C GLY A 201 -5.66 15.12 -2.21
N ILE A 202 -5.81 14.75 -0.95
CA ILE A 202 -6.41 15.58 0.10
C ILE A 202 -5.44 16.74 0.41
N GLY A 203 -5.94 17.96 0.61
CA GLY A 203 -5.10 19.09 1.00
C GLY A 203 -4.40 18.86 2.35
N ASP A 204 -3.16 19.33 2.48
CA ASP A 204 -2.34 19.10 3.69
C ASP A 204 -2.98 19.71 4.97
N ASP A 205 -3.83 20.72 4.82
CA ASP A 205 -4.54 21.45 5.88
C ASP A 205 -5.96 20.93 6.15
N VAL A 206 -6.44 19.95 5.38
CA VAL A 206 -7.80 19.40 5.51
C VAL A 206 -7.93 18.47 6.72
N ILE A 207 -6.86 17.74 7.05
CA ILE A 207 -6.85 16.80 8.17
C ILE A 207 -6.42 17.54 9.45
N PRO A 208 -7.23 17.51 10.53
CA PRO A 208 -6.85 18.11 11.81
C PRO A 208 -5.50 17.62 12.29
N VAL A 209 -4.64 18.55 12.71
CA VAL A 209 -3.24 18.25 13.06
C VAL A 209 -3.14 17.22 14.20
N GLU A 210 -4.06 17.27 15.15
CA GLU A 210 -4.18 16.39 16.30
C GLU A 210 -4.62 14.95 15.96
N ALA A 211 -5.18 14.74 14.77
CA ALA A 211 -5.58 13.42 14.30
C ALA A 211 -4.38 12.56 13.88
N TRP A 212 -3.27 13.20 13.47
CA TRP A 212 -2.10 12.49 12.96
C TRP A 212 -1.39 11.67 14.02
N CYS A 213 -1.22 10.39 13.72
CA CYS A 213 -0.46 9.43 14.49
C CYS A 213 0.64 8.79 13.63
N ARG A 214 1.78 8.49 14.25
CA ARG A 214 2.87 7.70 13.65
C ARG A 214 3.68 6.98 14.72
N ALA A 215 4.70 6.24 14.33
CA ALA A 215 5.69 5.67 15.24
C ALA A 215 7.11 5.86 14.69
N LEU A 216 8.12 5.56 15.51
CA LEU A 216 9.43 5.14 14.99
C LEU A 216 9.33 3.63 14.77
N TYR A 217 9.61 3.14 13.57
CA TYR A 217 9.30 1.76 13.16
C TYR A 217 10.54 0.87 13.17
N GLN A 218 10.35 -0.41 13.46
CA GLN A 218 11.39 -1.44 13.43
C GLN A 218 10.98 -2.64 12.57
N PRO A 219 11.91 -3.32 11.90
CA PRO A 219 11.62 -4.60 11.25
C PRO A 219 10.98 -5.58 12.23
N GLY A 220 9.83 -6.14 11.85
CA GLY A 220 8.97 -6.93 12.72
C GLY A 220 7.65 -6.22 13.08
N ASP A 221 7.62 -4.89 13.00
CA ASP A 221 6.39 -4.12 13.21
C ASP A 221 5.40 -4.30 12.05
N LEU A 222 4.11 -4.08 12.32
CA LEU A 222 3.04 -4.08 11.33
C LEU A 222 2.01 -3.01 11.65
N LEU A 223 1.67 -2.19 10.65
CA LEU A 223 0.56 -1.25 10.71
C LEU A 223 -0.53 -1.71 9.74
N VAL A 224 -1.70 -2.06 10.27
CA VAL A 224 -2.88 -2.41 9.48
C VAL A 224 -3.90 -1.29 9.58
N PHE A 225 -4.40 -0.74 8.46
CA PHE A 225 -5.32 0.39 8.51
C PHE A 225 -6.41 0.32 7.43
N SER A 226 -7.50 1.05 7.69
CA SER A 226 -8.67 1.09 6.82
C SER A 226 -8.35 1.79 5.50
N LEU A 227 -9.01 1.33 4.43
CA LEU A 227 -9.04 2.01 3.14
C LEU A 227 -9.47 3.47 3.24
N GLU A 228 -10.33 3.79 4.21
CA GLU A 228 -10.88 5.14 4.40
C GLU A 228 -10.02 6.01 5.33
N THR A 229 -8.99 5.48 5.97
CA THR A 229 -8.13 6.26 6.86
C THR A 229 -7.26 7.22 6.04
N PRO A 230 -7.37 8.55 6.23
CA PRO A 230 -6.43 9.49 5.63
C PRO A 230 -5.01 9.19 6.09
N HIS A 231 -4.09 9.07 5.15
CA HIS A 231 -2.71 8.71 5.43
C HIS A 231 -1.74 9.33 4.45
N SER A 232 -0.47 9.36 4.82
CA SER A 232 0.60 9.83 3.96
C SER A 232 1.95 9.26 4.36
N GLY A 233 2.75 8.88 3.36
CA GLY A 233 4.18 8.65 3.56
C GLY A 233 4.87 9.97 3.91
N LEU A 234 5.83 9.92 4.83
CA LEU A 234 6.61 11.08 5.26
C LEU A 234 7.91 11.19 4.47
N ALA A 235 8.23 12.38 3.98
CA ALA A 235 9.47 12.68 3.28
C ALA A 235 10.70 12.19 4.07
N ASN A 236 11.63 11.57 3.34
CA ASN A 236 12.88 11.10 3.89
C ASN A 236 13.85 12.28 3.98
N ARG A 237 14.13 12.73 5.21
CA ARG A 237 15.03 13.84 5.52
C ARG A 237 16.42 13.36 5.92
N SER A 238 16.65 12.05 5.99
CA SER A 238 17.99 11.51 6.15
C SER A 238 18.86 11.95 4.97
N ASP A 239 20.14 12.18 5.24
CA ASP A 239 21.19 12.37 4.24
C ASP A 239 21.88 11.06 3.85
N ARG A 240 21.53 9.94 4.50
CA ARG A 240 22.30 8.70 4.47
C ARG A 240 21.50 7.47 4.09
N TYR A 241 20.30 7.29 4.61
CA TYR A 241 19.58 6.01 4.50
C TYR A 241 18.40 6.11 3.53
N PHE A 242 18.22 5.08 2.70
CA PHE A 242 16.94 4.86 2.03
C PHE A 242 15.90 4.39 3.05
N ARG A 243 14.66 4.89 2.94
CA ARG A 243 13.52 4.37 3.70
C ARG A 243 12.92 3.16 2.97
N LEU A 244 13.00 1.99 3.59
CA LEU A 244 12.48 0.75 3.02
C LEU A 244 11.19 0.31 3.73
N SER A 245 10.10 0.20 2.96
CA SER A 245 8.81 -0.32 3.45
C SER A 245 8.03 -1.00 2.34
N MET A 246 7.08 -1.85 2.69
CA MET A 246 6.15 -2.47 1.76
C MET A 246 4.72 -2.33 2.28
N ASP A 247 3.76 -2.16 1.38
CA ASP A 247 2.35 -2.33 1.71
C ASP A 247 1.61 -3.26 0.77
N ILE A 248 0.82 -4.14 1.38
CA ILE A 248 0.06 -5.21 0.73
C ILE A 248 -1.40 -5.13 1.19
N ARG A 249 -2.32 -5.53 0.32
CA ARG A 249 -3.77 -5.46 0.62
C ARG A 249 -4.32 -6.87 0.78
N GLY A 250 -4.79 -7.17 1.99
CA GLY A 250 -5.37 -8.46 2.35
C GLY A 250 -6.86 -8.35 2.63
N MET A 251 -7.60 -9.40 2.29
CA MET A 251 -8.98 -9.59 2.72
C MET A 251 -9.24 -11.05 3.10
N PRO A 252 -10.23 -11.35 3.95
CA PRO A 252 -10.60 -12.73 4.25
C PRO A 252 -10.99 -13.49 2.96
N LYS A 253 -10.48 -14.71 2.81
CA LYS A 253 -10.67 -15.53 1.60
C LYS A 253 -12.14 -15.94 1.39
N SER A 254 -12.90 -16.08 2.47
CA SER A 254 -14.34 -16.36 2.45
C SER A 254 -15.18 -15.21 1.91
N GLY A 255 -14.62 -13.99 1.80
CA GLY A 255 -15.29 -12.82 1.27
C GLY A 255 -15.53 -12.89 -0.24
N ASN A 256 -16.17 -11.85 -0.78
CA ASN A 256 -16.34 -11.67 -2.22
C ASN A 256 -15.01 -11.25 -2.88
N ILE A 257 -14.11 -12.22 -3.08
CA ILE A 257 -12.78 -11.97 -3.63
C ILE A 257 -12.83 -11.60 -5.13
N PRO A 258 -11.94 -10.71 -5.59
CA PRO A 258 -11.77 -10.45 -7.01
C PRO A 258 -11.41 -11.70 -7.83
N THR A 259 -11.85 -11.73 -9.09
CA THR A 259 -11.33 -12.66 -10.09
C THR A 259 -10.03 -12.10 -10.66
N VAL A 260 -8.92 -12.81 -10.48
CA VAL A 260 -7.59 -12.44 -10.99
C VAL A 260 -7.29 -13.24 -12.25
N GLY A 261 -6.76 -12.57 -13.26
CA GLY A 261 -6.34 -13.24 -14.50
C GLY A 261 -6.02 -12.26 -15.62
N THR A 262 -6.11 -12.73 -16.86
CA THR A 262 -5.86 -11.92 -18.05
C THR A 262 -7.15 -11.63 -18.80
N VAL A 263 -7.24 -10.45 -19.41
CA VAL A 263 -8.39 -10.09 -20.26
C VAL A 263 -8.43 -11.01 -21.48
N ALA A 264 -9.48 -11.80 -21.58
CA ALA A 264 -9.62 -12.85 -22.60
C ALA A 264 -10.66 -12.51 -23.67
N ALA A 265 -11.57 -11.58 -23.39
CA ALA A 265 -12.46 -10.92 -24.34
C ALA A 265 -12.99 -9.62 -23.72
N LEU A 266 -13.33 -8.63 -24.54
CA LEU A 266 -13.86 -7.34 -24.10
C LEU A 266 -14.72 -6.73 -25.21
N ASP A 267 -15.90 -6.23 -24.85
CA ASP A 267 -16.75 -5.39 -25.69
C ASP A 267 -17.32 -4.22 -24.88
N ALA A 268 -18.29 -3.49 -25.44
CA ALA A 268 -18.87 -2.30 -24.81
C ALA A 268 -19.73 -2.61 -23.57
N CYS A 269 -20.11 -3.88 -23.35
CA CYS A 269 -21.05 -4.29 -22.31
C CYS A 269 -20.49 -5.37 -21.39
N ALA A 270 -19.40 -6.05 -21.77
CA ALA A 270 -18.83 -7.12 -20.95
C ALA A 270 -17.30 -7.25 -21.08
N ILE A 271 -16.69 -7.71 -19.98
CA ILE A 271 -15.29 -8.14 -19.90
C ILE A 271 -15.23 -9.60 -19.50
N THR A 272 -14.37 -10.39 -20.16
CA THR A 272 -14.10 -11.79 -19.80
C THR A 272 -12.67 -11.95 -19.32
N ILE A 273 -12.50 -12.56 -18.15
CA ILE A 273 -11.20 -12.84 -17.54
C ILE A 273 -10.91 -14.34 -17.62
N ALA A 274 -9.73 -14.69 -18.14
CA ALA A 274 -9.16 -16.03 -18.04
C ALA A 274 -8.26 -16.10 -16.81
N THR A 275 -8.64 -16.92 -15.83
CA THR A 275 -7.87 -17.17 -14.60
C THR A 275 -6.71 -18.12 -14.86
N ASP A 276 -5.73 -18.13 -13.96
CA ASP A 276 -4.59 -19.06 -14.04
C ASP A 276 -5.00 -20.53 -13.88
N ALA A 277 -6.17 -20.79 -13.28
CA ALA A 277 -6.77 -22.12 -13.18
C ALA A 277 -7.47 -22.57 -14.48
N GLY A 278 -7.48 -21.74 -15.52
CA GLY A 278 -8.12 -22.02 -16.82
C GLY A 278 -9.63 -21.72 -16.86
N GLU A 279 -10.22 -21.25 -15.76
CA GLU A 279 -11.61 -20.79 -15.73
C GLU A 279 -11.75 -19.47 -16.51
N ARG A 280 -12.84 -19.31 -17.27
CA ARG A 280 -13.22 -18.04 -17.91
C ARG A 280 -14.47 -17.48 -17.24
N ARG A 281 -14.39 -16.26 -16.73
CA ARG A 281 -15.51 -15.55 -16.10
C ARG A 281 -15.84 -14.28 -16.86
N THR A 282 -17.11 -14.07 -17.16
CA THR A 282 -17.60 -12.88 -17.86
C THR A 282 -18.41 -12.01 -16.92
N PHE A 283 -18.13 -10.72 -16.92
CA PHE A 283 -18.81 -9.71 -16.11
C PHE A 283 -19.38 -8.64 -17.02
N ARG A 284 -20.59 -8.17 -16.70
CA ARG A 284 -21.16 -6.98 -17.32
C ARG A 284 -20.36 -5.74 -16.88
N ILE A 285 -20.15 -4.80 -17.77
CA ILE A 285 -19.62 -3.46 -17.48
C ILE A 285 -20.68 -2.41 -17.81
N ASP A 286 -20.67 -1.31 -17.07
CA ASP A 286 -21.60 -0.18 -17.18
C ASP A 286 -20.96 1.12 -16.66
N ASP A 287 -21.74 2.20 -16.64
CA ASP A 287 -21.28 3.53 -16.22
C ASP A 287 -20.83 3.58 -14.75
N ASP A 288 -21.28 2.63 -13.92
CA ASP A 288 -20.89 2.51 -12.51
C ASP A 288 -19.62 1.66 -12.31
N THR A 289 -19.13 1.01 -13.37
CA THR A 289 -17.93 0.17 -13.34
C THR A 289 -16.68 1.03 -13.18
N PHE A 290 -16.03 0.96 -12.01
CA PHE A 290 -14.76 1.66 -11.81
C PHE A 290 -13.63 0.91 -12.52
N CYS A 291 -13.25 1.35 -13.71
CA CYS A 291 -12.13 0.79 -14.47
C CYS A 291 -10.96 1.77 -14.52
N ARG A 292 -9.74 1.30 -14.24
CA ARG A 292 -8.52 2.11 -14.40
C ARG A 292 -7.43 1.30 -15.10
N ILE A 293 -6.49 2.01 -15.71
CA ILE A 293 -5.29 1.42 -16.31
C ILE A 293 -4.07 2.31 -16.03
N THR A 294 -2.87 1.78 -16.22
CA THR A 294 -1.63 2.55 -16.09
C THR A 294 -1.51 3.56 -17.24
N ARG A 295 -1.57 4.86 -16.92
CA ARG A 295 -1.58 6.00 -17.88
C ARG A 295 -0.69 7.16 -17.41
N GLY A 296 0.43 6.87 -16.74
CA GLY A 296 1.31 7.90 -16.17
C GLY A 296 0.57 8.80 -15.19
N ARG A 297 0.50 10.11 -15.45
CA ARG A 297 -0.18 11.09 -14.58
C ARG A 297 -1.70 10.83 -14.41
N LEU A 298 -2.30 10.03 -15.29
CA LEU A 298 -3.72 9.67 -15.23
C LEU A 298 -3.99 8.28 -14.64
N THR A 299 -2.98 7.55 -14.14
CA THR A 299 -3.13 6.18 -13.60
C THR A 299 -4.18 6.08 -12.47
N GLY A 300 -4.44 7.17 -11.75
CA GLY A 300 -5.46 7.25 -10.69
C GLY A 300 -6.86 7.64 -11.17
N MET A 301 -7.04 8.00 -12.44
CA MET A 301 -8.35 8.44 -12.96
C MET A 301 -9.10 7.26 -13.59
N PRO A 302 -10.39 7.06 -13.25
CA PRO A 302 -11.19 6.02 -13.90
C PRO A 302 -11.44 6.36 -15.37
N LEU A 303 -11.61 5.31 -16.18
CA LEU A 303 -12.06 5.38 -17.56
C LEU A 303 -13.58 5.59 -17.60
N ALA A 304 -14.06 6.37 -18.57
CA ALA A 304 -15.47 6.33 -18.95
C ALA A 304 -15.80 4.98 -19.61
N LEU A 305 -17.07 4.55 -19.56
CA LEU A 305 -17.50 3.25 -20.09
C LEU A 305 -17.06 3.04 -21.54
N GLU A 306 -17.23 4.06 -22.39
CA GLU A 306 -16.84 4.01 -23.80
C GLU A 306 -15.33 3.89 -24.04
N GLU A 307 -14.50 4.32 -23.07
CA GLU A 307 -13.04 4.23 -23.15
C GLU A 307 -12.53 2.84 -22.77
N ILE A 308 -13.26 2.07 -21.96
CA ILE A 308 -12.84 0.74 -21.49
C ILE A 308 -12.44 -0.19 -22.64
N PRO A 309 -13.31 -0.48 -23.64
CA PRO A 309 -12.96 -1.36 -24.76
C PRO A 309 -11.88 -0.77 -25.69
N GLN A 310 -11.62 0.53 -25.62
CA GLN A 310 -10.61 1.19 -26.44
C GLN A 310 -9.22 1.10 -25.82
N LEU A 311 -9.14 1.13 -24.49
CA LEU A 311 -7.88 1.28 -23.77
C LEU A 311 -7.42 -0.01 -23.07
N VAL A 312 -8.34 -0.81 -22.54
CA VAL A 312 -8.02 -2.13 -21.99
C VAL A 312 -7.78 -3.11 -23.14
N LYS A 313 -6.72 -3.91 -23.07
CA LYS A 313 -6.32 -4.82 -24.14
C LYS A 313 -6.50 -6.28 -23.74
N ILE A 314 -6.83 -7.11 -24.73
CA ILE A 314 -6.76 -8.57 -24.58
C ILE A 314 -5.33 -8.93 -24.21
N GLY A 315 -5.18 -9.76 -23.18
CA GLY A 315 -3.90 -10.15 -22.59
C GLY A 315 -3.46 -9.31 -21.39
N ASP A 316 -4.10 -8.16 -21.12
CA ASP A 316 -3.74 -7.35 -19.95
C ASP A 316 -4.00 -8.13 -18.65
N PRO A 317 -3.04 -8.17 -17.72
CA PRO A 317 -3.25 -8.77 -16.41
C PRO A 317 -4.09 -7.83 -15.55
N VAL A 318 -5.25 -8.31 -15.11
CA VAL A 318 -6.20 -7.54 -14.31
C VAL A 318 -6.74 -8.36 -13.13
N TYR A 319 -7.39 -7.67 -12.20
CA TYR A 319 -8.32 -8.29 -11.28
C TYR A 319 -9.66 -7.53 -11.31
N VAL A 320 -10.74 -8.29 -11.22
CA VAL A 320 -12.11 -7.80 -11.35
C VAL A 320 -12.89 -8.13 -10.08
N ALA A 321 -13.32 -7.09 -9.35
CA ALA A 321 -14.34 -7.25 -8.34
C ALA A 321 -15.72 -7.16 -9.00
N SER A 322 -16.67 -7.94 -8.49
CA SER A 322 -18.02 -7.98 -9.06
C SER A 322 -19.10 -8.08 -8.01
N ASP A 323 -20.25 -7.54 -8.33
CA ASP A 323 -21.49 -7.75 -7.59
C ASP A 323 -22.58 -8.27 -8.53
N HIS A 324 -23.21 -9.40 -8.19
CA HIS A 324 -24.26 -10.05 -8.98
C HIS A 324 -23.94 -10.17 -10.50
N GLY A 325 -22.68 -10.46 -10.84
CA GLY A 325 -22.22 -10.63 -12.24
C GLY A 325 -21.88 -9.32 -12.99
N THR A 326 -21.97 -8.17 -12.33
CA THR A 326 -21.51 -6.87 -12.86
C THR A 326 -20.16 -6.54 -12.25
N ALA A 327 -19.19 -6.11 -13.06
CA ALA A 327 -17.92 -5.62 -12.57
C ALA A 327 -18.15 -4.31 -11.79
N THR A 328 -17.78 -4.27 -10.52
CA THR A 328 -17.77 -3.03 -9.74
C THR A 328 -16.43 -2.33 -9.86
N PHE A 329 -15.37 -3.10 -10.13
CA PHE A 329 -13.99 -2.64 -10.13
C PHE A 329 -13.14 -3.46 -11.09
N ILE A 330 -12.37 -2.80 -11.96
CA ILE A 330 -11.40 -3.40 -12.88
C ILE A 330 -10.07 -2.64 -12.74
N ARG A 331 -9.00 -3.35 -12.40
CA ARG A 331 -7.67 -2.74 -12.22
C ARG A 331 -6.54 -3.63 -12.73
N PRO A 332 -5.43 -3.07 -13.22
CA PRO A 332 -4.26 -3.84 -13.59
C PRO A 332 -3.64 -4.47 -12.35
N GLN A 333 -3.14 -5.68 -12.51
CA GLN A 333 -2.28 -6.30 -11.52
C GLN A 333 -0.98 -5.52 -11.44
N HIS A 334 -0.46 -5.31 -10.24
CA HIS A 334 0.92 -4.89 -10.04
C HIS A 334 1.48 -5.40 -8.74
#